data_AF-A0A352RGU0-F1
#
_entry.id   AF-A0A352RGU0-F1
#
_cell.length_a   1.000
_cell.length_b   1.000
_cell.length_c   1.000
_cell.angle_alpha   90.00
_cell.angle_beta   90.00
_cell.angle_gamma   90.00
#
_symmetry.space_group_name_H-M   'P 1'
#
loop_
_entity.id
_entity.type
_entity.pdbx_description
1 polymer ?
#
loop_
_entity_poly.entity_id
_entity_poly.type
_entity_poly.pdbx_seq_one_letter_code
_entity_poly.pdbx_strand_id
1 'polypeptide(L)'
;MKNMLFRLLTFSVLYFFCTSSVFAFGPDRRQDQFGIIPGYLVVPAPYVYPGLGKGWMLIGYGGNILETNVDAYLVAISGDAEGYFGSVEEIFVIPKYLYLSGIHLNIKKYGLNMYGSRGMESEKDDFNIFVGDKYILNKLETTLSLMERRIEFSLYSQNQTGRTIEIRDSKGENPQTIPNAIVFKGQRNGAVLHLDWTDDLKDPREGFRLKTTSDFVAAVDTGSPEYNIFSYGLTCYQPILENSTWAFHYFRSDAFVKTKGNLNLKSILISSGLTETQADTCILYPTITGCAAQISKAQNTIKANKNGSAHPLGGQDRLRSYPNGRYQAAHTQFYGTELRWNFNTSKDIVDLIFFSDIMEALQATFFWEQGSVAEEKSELGKINRSSYGTGVRLIGGSGNVYRFEASTGNEGPEILLIFQYPWSGETG
;
A
#
# COMPACT_ATOMS: atom_id res chain seq x y z
N MET A 1 7.32 50.18 5.87
CA MET A 1 7.59 49.44 7.12
C MET A 1 7.00 48.01 7.13
N LYS A 2 5.72 47.79 6.78
CA LYS A 2 5.09 46.44 6.76
C LYS A 2 5.82 45.39 5.90
N ASN A 3 6.27 45.76 4.68
CA ASN A 3 6.96 44.83 3.78
C ASN A 3 8.42 44.53 4.18
N MET A 4 9.05 45.40 4.97
CA MET A 4 10.41 45.18 5.47
C MET A 4 10.38 44.26 6.70
N LEU A 5 9.38 44.43 7.56
CA LEU A 5 9.14 43.54 8.71
C LEU A 5 8.80 42.12 8.24
N PHE A 6 7.98 41.98 7.20
CA PHE A 6 7.65 40.67 6.62
C PHE A 6 8.89 40.00 6.02
N ARG A 7 9.71 40.73 5.23
CA ARG A 7 10.97 40.20 4.67
C ARG A 7 11.98 39.81 5.74
N LEU A 8 12.13 40.60 6.80
CA LEU A 8 12.99 40.26 7.93
C LEU A 8 12.47 39.02 8.68
N LEU A 9 11.15 38.89 8.86
CA LEU A 9 10.56 37.70 9.48
C LEU A 9 10.80 36.45 8.61
N THR A 10 10.65 36.56 7.29
CA THR A 10 10.91 35.45 6.35
C THR A 10 12.39 35.06 6.37
N PHE A 11 13.31 36.03 6.37
CA PHE A 11 14.74 35.77 6.49
C PHE A 11 15.14 35.20 7.85
N SER A 12 14.53 35.64 8.95
CA SER A 12 14.78 35.08 10.28
C SER A 12 14.25 33.66 10.42
N VAL A 13 13.08 33.33 9.85
CA VAL A 13 12.57 31.96 9.82
C VAL A 13 13.49 31.05 8.98
N LEU A 14 13.91 31.49 7.79
CA LEU A 14 14.89 30.77 6.97
C LEU A 14 16.26 30.64 7.67
N TYR A 15 16.69 31.64 8.43
CA TYR A 15 17.94 31.59 9.20
C TYR A 15 17.87 30.61 10.37
N PHE A 16 16.73 30.51 11.05
CA PHE A 16 16.49 29.48 12.09
C PHE A 16 16.54 28.05 11.50
N PHE A 17 16.10 27.85 10.25
CA PHE A 17 16.28 26.57 9.54
C PHE A 17 17.74 26.29 9.12
N CYS A 18 18.63 27.29 9.11
CA CYS A 18 20.04 27.13 8.76
C CYS A 18 20.99 26.99 9.97
N THR A 19 20.51 27.16 11.20
CA THR A 19 21.32 26.90 12.40
C THR A 19 21.21 25.43 12.79
N SER A 20 22.34 24.73 12.86
CA SER A 20 22.49 23.30 13.19
C SER A 20 21.77 22.83 14.46
N SER A 21 21.41 23.74 15.36
CA SER A 21 20.71 23.46 16.62
C SER A 21 19.22 23.08 16.46
N VAL A 22 18.55 23.45 15.35
CA VAL A 22 17.15 23.03 15.11
C VAL A 22 17.06 21.56 14.65
N PHE A 23 18.14 21.02 14.08
CA PHE A 23 18.22 19.62 13.65
C PHE A 23 18.75 18.66 14.73
N ALA A 24 19.14 19.16 15.90
CA ALA A 24 19.53 18.36 17.07
C ALA A 24 18.34 17.72 17.81
N PHE A 25 17.14 17.75 17.22
CA PHE A 25 15.88 17.38 17.89
C PHE A 25 15.47 15.91 17.74
N GLY A 26 16.35 15.02 17.28
CA GLY A 26 16.09 13.58 17.24
C GLY A 26 17.26 12.76 17.75
N PRO A 27 17.04 11.46 18.04
CA PRO A 27 18.08 10.56 18.51
C PRO A 27 19.20 10.44 17.46
N ASP A 28 20.41 10.19 17.95
CA ASP A 28 21.54 9.84 17.10
C ASP A 28 21.24 8.56 16.31
N ARG A 29 21.78 8.46 15.09
CA ARG A 29 21.62 7.25 14.29
C ARG A 29 22.39 6.10 14.95
N ARG A 30 21.69 5.00 15.25
CA ARG A 30 22.25 3.79 15.87
C ARG A 30 23.12 2.99 14.90
N GLN A 31 22.83 3.06 13.59
CA GLN A 31 23.56 2.35 12.53
C GLN A 31 23.83 3.24 11.31
N ASP A 32 24.67 2.77 10.39
CA ASP A 32 24.84 3.43 9.09
C ASP A 32 23.56 3.26 8.26
N GLN A 33 23.01 4.38 7.79
CA GLN A 33 21.76 4.42 7.02
C GLN A 33 21.96 4.04 5.54
N PHE A 34 23.23 3.79 5.14
CA PHE A 34 23.63 3.32 3.81
C PHE A 34 24.40 2.00 3.88
N GLY A 35 24.03 1.10 4.80
CA GLY A 35 24.63 -0.22 4.93
C GLY A 35 24.61 -1.02 3.62
N ILE A 36 25.62 -1.88 3.44
CA ILE A 36 25.86 -2.67 2.22
C ILE A 36 25.98 -4.19 2.51
N ILE A 37 25.56 -4.63 3.69
CA ILE A 37 25.64 -6.03 4.11
C ILE A 37 24.67 -6.84 3.23
N PRO A 38 25.13 -7.78 2.40
CA PRO A 38 24.23 -8.51 1.52
C PRO A 38 23.35 -9.46 2.32
N GLY A 39 22.11 -9.64 1.86
CA GLY A 39 21.20 -10.66 2.38
C GLY A 39 20.25 -11.15 1.30
N TYR A 40 19.77 -12.40 1.37
CA TYR A 40 18.80 -12.91 0.40
C TYR A 40 17.85 -13.92 1.00
N LEU A 41 16.69 -14.07 0.36
CA LEU A 41 15.71 -15.10 0.64
C LEU A 41 15.09 -15.59 -0.66
N VAL A 42 14.93 -16.91 -0.79
CA VAL A 42 14.19 -17.55 -1.88
C VAL A 42 13.22 -18.57 -1.29
N VAL A 43 11.91 -18.34 -1.42
CA VAL A 43 10.88 -19.21 -0.86
C VAL A 43 9.86 -19.60 -1.92
N PRO A 44 9.65 -20.92 -2.16
CA PRO A 44 8.47 -21.38 -2.87
C PRO A 44 7.25 -21.35 -1.95
N ALA A 45 6.14 -20.80 -2.42
CA ALA A 45 4.88 -20.78 -1.70
C ALA A 45 3.73 -21.27 -2.59
N PRO A 46 2.93 -22.26 -2.16
CA PRO A 46 1.72 -22.60 -2.89
C PRO A 46 0.69 -21.46 -2.75
N TYR A 47 -0.13 -21.25 -3.78
CA TYR A 47 -1.30 -20.38 -3.68
C TYR A 47 -2.57 -21.12 -4.03
N VAL A 48 -3.67 -20.69 -3.41
CA VAL A 48 -5.04 -21.03 -3.79
C VAL A 48 -5.83 -19.73 -3.72
N TYR A 49 -6.43 -19.34 -4.85
CA TYR A 49 -7.22 -18.14 -4.93
C TYR A 49 -8.60 -18.44 -5.54
N PRO A 50 -9.70 -18.17 -4.82
CA PRO A 50 -11.06 -18.41 -5.31
C PRO A 50 -11.29 -17.81 -6.71
N GLY A 51 -11.78 -18.61 -7.64
CA GLY A 51 -12.05 -18.18 -9.02
C GLY A 51 -10.83 -18.11 -9.94
N LEU A 52 -9.60 -18.07 -9.43
CA LEU A 52 -8.38 -18.14 -10.25
C LEU A 52 -7.83 -19.56 -10.35
N GLY A 53 -7.89 -20.31 -9.24
CA GLY A 53 -7.37 -21.67 -9.13
C GLY A 53 -6.19 -21.75 -8.17
N LYS A 54 -5.26 -22.67 -8.44
CA LYS A 54 -4.11 -22.98 -7.61
C LYS A 54 -2.81 -22.97 -8.41
N GLY A 55 -1.70 -22.85 -7.70
CA GLY A 55 -0.39 -22.93 -8.32
C GLY A 55 0.72 -22.65 -7.32
N TRP A 56 1.84 -22.17 -7.85
CA TRP A 56 3.04 -21.87 -7.08
C TRP A 56 3.53 -20.45 -7.34
N MET A 57 4.02 -19.83 -6.29
CA MET A 57 4.81 -18.61 -6.34
C MET A 57 6.25 -18.96 -5.96
N LEU A 58 7.22 -18.39 -6.68
CA LEU A 58 8.61 -18.32 -6.24
C LEU A 58 8.89 -16.89 -5.86
N ILE A 59 9.12 -16.67 -4.57
CA ILE A 59 9.40 -15.36 -4.01
C ILE A 59 10.91 -15.27 -3.81
N GLY A 60 11.54 -14.30 -4.46
CA GLY A 60 12.95 -13.99 -4.34
C GLY A 60 13.14 -12.56 -3.84
N TYR A 61 14.01 -12.39 -2.87
CA TYR A 61 14.44 -11.09 -2.38
C TYR A 61 15.96 -11.10 -2.27
N GLY A 62 16.61 -10.02 -2.70
CA GLY A 62 18.03 -9.76 -2.50
C GLY A 62 18.22 -8.34 -2.00
N GLY A 63 18.82 -8.19 -0.83
CA GLY A 63 19.14 -6.92 -0.21
C GLY A 63 20.62 -6.61 -0.34
N ASN A 64 20.93 -5.35 -0.58
CA ASN A 64 22.29 -4.85 -0.77
C ASN A 64 23.09 -5.68 -1.80
N ILE A 65 22.47 -5.93 -2.95
CA ILE A 65 23.01 -6.80 -4.01
C ILE A 65 24.38 -6.28 -4.47
N LEU A 66 25.35 -7.19 -4.58
CA LEU A 66 26.73 -6.87 -4.96
C LEU A 66 27.40 -5.83 -4.04
N GLU A 67 27.08 -5.85 -2.74
CA GLU A 67 27.62 -4.91 -1.74
C GLU A 67 27.31 -3.44 -2.08
N THR A 68 26.14 -3.21 -2.68
CA THR A 68 25.59 -1.88 -2.94
C THR A 68 24.40 -1.62 -2.01
N ASN A 69 23.70 -0.49 -2.13
CA ASN A 69 22.42 -0.28 -1.45
C ASN A 69 21.23 -0.85 -2.24
N VAL A 70 21.48 -1.47 -3.40
CA VAL A 70 20.40 -1.92 -4.30
C VAL A 70 19.70 -3.13 -3.69
N ASP A 71 18.40 -2.97 -3.49
CA ASP A 71 17.50 -4.04 -3.11
C ASP A 71 16.68 -4.47 -4.34
N ALA A 72 16.41 -5.77 -4.49
CA ALA A 72 15.54 -6.29 -5.54
C ALA A 72 14.59 -7.35 -4.99
N TYR A 73 13.36 -7.32 -5.48
CA TYR A 73 12.31 -8.26 -5.14
C TYR A 73 11.66 -8.81 -6.41
N LEU A 74 11.37 -10.10 -6.43
CA LEU A 74 10.76 -10.79 -7.54
C LEU A 74 9.78 -11.84 -7.04
N VAL A 75 8.57 -11.84 -7.57
CA VAL A 75 7.60 -12.92 -7.40
C VAL A 75 7.26 -13.45 -8.77
N ALA A 76 7.63 -14.71 -9.05
CA ALA A 76 7.20 -15.43 -10.24
C ALA A 76 6.01 -16.33 -9.89
N ILE A 77 4.96 -16.30 -10.69
CA ILE A 77 3.69 -17.02 -10.46
C ILE A 77 3.46 -17.99 -11.61
N SER A 78 3.15 -19.24 -11.28
CA SER A 78 2.87 -20.32 -12.23
C SER A 78 1.71 -21.20 -11.76
N GLY A 79 1.02 -21.87 -12.69
CA GLY A 79 -0.19 -22.68 -12.42
C GLY A 79 -1.41 -22.09 -13.11
N ASP A 80 -2.55 -22.07 -12.42
CA ASP A 80 -3.80 -21.56 -13.01
C ASP A 80 -3.79 -20.03 -13.25
N ALA A 81 -2.93 -19.31 -12.55
CA ALA A 81 -2.49 -17.95 -12.84
C ALA A 81 -0.99 -17.93 -13.20
N GLU A 82 -0.62 -17.02 -14.09
CA GLU A 82 0.75 -16.85 -14.56
C GLU A 82 1.14 -15.37 -14.56
N GLY A 83 2.41 -15.12 -14.29
CA GLY A 83 3.01 -13.80 -14.46
C GLY A 83 4.10 -13.53 -13.45
N TYR A 84 4.44 -12.26 -13.29
CA TYR A 84 5.42 -11.85 -12.29
C TYR A 84 5.18 -10.43 -11.79
N PHE A 85 5.76 -10.16 -10.63
CA PHE A 85 5.94 -8.86 -10.03
C PHE A 85 7.42 -8.71 -9.70
N GLY A 86 8.03 -7.58 -10.05
CA GLY A 86 9.39 -7.27 -9.67
C GLY A 86 9.56 -5.81 -9.27
N SER A 87 10.42 -5.56 -8.29
CA SER A 87 10.90 -4.22 -7.95
C SER A 87 12.42 -4.21 -7.83
N VAL A 88 13.00 -3.04 -8.11
CA VAL A 88 14.39 -2.71 -7.79
C VAL A 88 14.37 -1.36 -7.13
N GLU A 89 15.04 -1.24 -5.99
CA GLU A 89 15.01 -0.07 -5.13
C GLU A 89 16.43 0.44 -4.88
N GLU A 90 16.55 1.74 -4.58
CA GLU A 90 17.80 2.36 -4.13
C GLU A 90 18.98 2.27 -5.13
N ILE A 91 18.69 2.39 -6.44
CA ILE A 91 19.75 2.54 -7.46
C ILE A 91 20.32 3.95 -7.38
N PHE A 92 21.39 4.15 -6.59
CA PHE A 92 22.04 5.44 -6.43
C PHE A 92 22.72 5.92 -7.73
N VAL A 93 22.26 7.05 -8.24
CA VAL A 93 22.90 7.78 -9.36
C VAL A 93 23.87 8.85 -8.86
N ILE A 94 23.62 9.39 -7.65
CA ILE A 94 24.57 10.18 -6.87
C ILE A 94 24.66 9.51 -5.50
N PRO A 95 25.80 8.91 -5.13
CA PRO A 95 25.93 8.15 -3.89
C PRO A 95 25.38 8.91 -2.68
N LYS A 96 24.51 8.26 -1.89
CA LYS A 96 23.84 8.78 -0.68
C LYS A 96 22.80 9.91 -0.88
N TYR A 97 22.77 10.54 -2.05
CA TYR A 97 21.94 11.72 -2.29
C TYR A 97 20.79 11.50 -3.27
N LEU A 98 20.99 10.79 -4.37
CA LEU A 98 19.97 10.65 -5.40
C LEU A 98 19.90 9.21 -5.88
N TYR A 99 18.73 8.60 -5.78
CA TYR A 99 18.50 7.22 -6.22
C TYR A 99 17.20 7.05 -7.00
N LEU A 100 17.14 5.96 -7.77
CA LEU A 100 15.98 5.54 -8.54
C LEU A 100 15.43 4.23 -8.00
N SER A 101 14.11 4.10 -8.00
CA SER A 101 13.39 2.86 -7.68
C SER A 101 12.33 2.59 -8.77
N GLY A 102 12.11 1.32 -9.08
CA GLY A 102 11.20 0.91 -10.15
C GLY A 102 10.42 -0.35 -9.78
N ILE A 103 9.16 -0.40 -10.21
CA ILE A 103 8.28 -1.55 -10.07
C ILE A 103 7.74 -1.91 -11.46
N HIS A 104 7.76 -3.20 -11.77
CA HIS A 104 7.09 -3.74 -12.93
C HIS A 104 6.29 -4.98 -12.55
N LEU A 105 5.02 -4.98 -12.94
CA LEU A 105 4.11 -6.10 -12.75
C LEU A 105 3.51 -6.48 -14.10
N ASN A 106 3.50 -7.77 -14.41
CA ASN A 106 2.86 -8.32 -15.59
C ASN A 106 2.21 -9.68 -15.27
N ILE A 107 0.89 -9.66 -15.11
CA ILE A 107 0.08 -10.82 -14.72
C ILE A 107 -0.89 -11.15 -15.85
N LYS A 108 -0.83 -12.40 -16.32
CA LYS A 108 -1.68 -12.93 -17.40
C LYS A 108 -3.04 -13.41 -16.93
N LYS A 109 -3.22 -13.66 -15.63
CA LYS A 109 -4.52 -13.97 -15.07
C LYS A 109 -4.61 -13.47 -13.64
N TYR A 110 -5.59 -12.63 -13.36
CA TYR A 110 -5.74 -11.99 -12.07
C TYR A 110 -7.20 -11.95 -11.65
N GLY A 111 -7.42 -11.81 -10.34
CA GLY A 111 -8.73 -11.70 -9.72
C GLY A 111 -8.72 -10.47 -8.81
N LEU A 112 -9.74 -9.62 -8.96
CA LEU A 112 -9.95 -8.47 -8.08
C LEU A 112 -11.30 -8.59 -7.39
N ASN A 113 -11.30 -8.48 -6.06
CA ASN A 113 -12.54 -8.39 -5.29
C ASN A 113 -13.17 -7.02 -5.54
N MET A 114 -14.37 -7.03 -6.11
CA MET A 114 -15.21 -5.86 -6.31
C MET A 114 -16.36 -5.91 -5.30
N TYR A 115 -16.20 -5.18 -4.21
CA TYR A 115 -17.18 -5.14 -3.13
C TYR A 115 -18.49 -4.48 -3.56
N GLY A 116 -19.61 -4.99 -3.03
CA GLY A 116 -20.95 -4.55 -3.35
C GLY A 116 -21.18 -3.08 -2.98
N SER A 117 -20.58 -2.61 -1.89
CA SER A 117 -20.69 -1.22 -1.44
C SER A 117 -19.34 -0.58 -1.15
N ARG A 118 -19.23 0.72 -1.41
CA ARG A 118 -18.21 1.61 -0.82
C ARG A 118 -18.62 2.01 0.59
N GLY A 119 -17.63 2.18 1.46
CA GLY A 119 -17.83 2.48 2.88
C GLY A 119 -17.50 1.30 3.79
N MET A 120 -17.96 1.38 5.04
CA MET A 120 -17.74 0.37 6.08
C MET A 120 -18.87 -0.66 6.20
N GLU A 121 -20.02 -0.38 5.57
CA GLU A 121 -21.23 -1.20 5.63
C GLU A 121 -21.28 -2.19 4.48
N SER A 122 -20.46 -3.24 4.57
CA SER A 122 -20.51 -4.41 3.71
C SER A 122 -20.17 -5.66 4.51
N GLU A 123 -20.86 -6.76 4.17
CA GLU A 123 -20.58 -8.08 4.72
C GLU A 123 -19.31 -8.67 4.13
N LYS A 124 -18.71 -9.63 4.83
CA LYS A 124 -17.45 -10.29 4.41
C LYS A 124 -17.51 -10.79 2.96
N ASP A 125 -18.60 -11.47 2.62
CA ASP A 125 -18.78 -12.12 1.32
C ASP A 125 -19.58 -11.27 0.32
N ASP A 126 -19.79 -9.97 0.62
CA ASP A 126 -20.46 -9.01 -0.25
C ASP A 126 -19.49 -8.45 -1.31
N PHE A 127 -19.05 -9.33 -2.20
CA PHE A 127 -18.23 -8.98 -3.35
C PHE A 127 -18.40 -9.97 -4.50
N ASN A 128 -17.98 -9.52 -5.68
CA ASN A 128 -17.77 -10.36 -6.84
C ASN A 128 -16.29 -10.37 -7.21
N ILE A 129 -15.82 -11.49 -7.76
CA ILE A 129 -14.44 -11.60 -8.23
C ILE A 129 -14.41 -11.27 -9.72
N PHE A 130 -13.73 -10.19 -10.07
CA PHE A 130 -13.52 -9.76 -11.44
C PHE A 130 -12.26 -10.43 -11.95
N VAL A 131 -12.43 -11.40 -12.85
CA VAL A 131 -11.36 -12.20 -13.42
C VAL A 131 -10.93 -11.62 -14.76
N GLY A 132 -9.63 -11.36 -14.89
CA GLY A 132 -9.04 -10.79 -16.08
C GLY A 132 -7.85 -11.57 -16.60
N ASP A 133 -7.49 -11.30 -17.85
CA ASP A 133 -6.47 -12.02 -18.62
C ASP A 133 -5.21 -11.17 -18.91
N LYS A 134 -5.16 -9.96 -18.35
CA LYS A 134 -4.01 -9.06 -18.46
C LYS A 134 -4.08 -7.99 -17.39
N TYR A 135 -3.02 -7.86 -16.61
CA TYR A 135 -2.79 -6.74 -15.70
C TYR A 135 -1.31 -6.34 -15.74
N ILE A 136 -1.05 -5.10 -16.13
CA ILE A 136 0.30 -4.53 -16.20
C ILE A 136 0.33 -3.28 -15.35
N LEU A 137 1.36 -3.13 -14.52
CA LEU A 137 1.65 -1.92 -13.76
C LEU A 137 3.13 -1.59 -13.89
N ASN A 138 3.43 -0.31 -14.13
CA ASN A 138 4.78 0.22 -14.09
C ASN A 138 4.79 1.40 -13.13
N LYS A 139 5.78 1.47 -12.23
CA LYS A 139 6.06 2.64 -11.40
C LYS A 139 7.54 2.95 -11.51
N LEU A 140 7.87 4.23 -11.65
CA LEU A 140 9.23 4.75 -11.52
C LEU A 140 9.21 5.86 -10.48
N GLU A 141 10.21 5.87 -9.62
CA GLU A 141 10.36 6.82 -8.53
C GLU A 141 11.81 7.32 -8.47
N THR A 142 11.97 8.63 -8.30
CA THR A 142 13.26 9.29 -8.12
C THR A 142 13.25 9.96 -6.76
N THR A 143 14.25 9.66 -5.94
CA THR A 143 14.33 10.16 -4.55
C THR A 143 15.60 10.94 -4.29
N LEU A 144 15.44 12.16 -3.76
CA LEU A 144 16.51 12.93 -3.14
C LEU A 144 16.55 12.62 -1.65
N SER A 145 17.69 12.15 -1.16
CA SER A 145 17.99 11.88 0.25
C SER A 145 18.96 12.93 0.80
N LEU A 146 18.62 13.50 1.95
CA LEU A 146 19.41 14.50 2.65
C LEU A 146 19.55 14.12 4.12
N MET A 147 20.63 14.62 4.74
CA MET A 147 20.86 14.50 6.18
C MET A 147 20.80 13.06 6.67
N GLU A 148 21.55 12.15 6.04
CA GLU A 148 21.56 10.71 6.41
C GLU A 148 20.14 10.12 6.42
N ARG A 149 19.42 10.33 5.31
CA ARG A 149 18.05 9.84 5.06
C ARG A 149 17.01 10.34 6.07
N ARG A 150 17.28 11.44 6.78
CA ARG A 150 16.28 12.09 7.65
C ARG A 150 15.23 12.86 6.84
N ILE A 151 15.61 13.33 5.66
CA ILE A 151 14.70 14.00 4.74
C ILE A 151 14.83 13.31 3.39
N GLU A 152 13.77 12.65 2.96
CA GLU A 152 13.65 12.11 1.61
C GLU A 152 12.48 12.78 0.89
N PHE A 153 12.75 13.25 -0.33
CA PHE A 153 11.75 13.78 -1.23
C PHE A 153 11.74 12.98 -2.52
N SER A 154 10.59 12.42 -2.86
CA SER A 154 10.45 11.56 -4.02
C SER A 154 9.41 12.09 -4.99
N LEU A 155 9.67 11.92 -6.28
CA LEU A 155 8.69 12.09 -7.35
C LEU A 155 8.50 10.76 -8.04
N TYR A 156 7.25 10.40 -8.32
CA TYR A 156 6.97 9.14 -8.97
C TYR A 156 5.92 9.29 -10.08
N SER A 157 6.00 8.36 -11.04
CA SER A 157 5.00 8.16 -12.07
C SER A 157 4.61 6.69 -12.12
N GLN A 158 3.31 6.44 -12.20
CA GLN A 158 2.73 5.11 -12.28
C GLN A 158 1.71 5.07 -13.41
N ASN A 159 1.78 3.99 -14.20
CA ASN A 159 0.73 3.61 -15.12
C ASN A 159 0.29 2.18 -14.84
N GLN A 160 -0.98 1.91 -15.12
CA GLN A 160 -1.54 0.57 -15.05
C GLN A 160 -2.57 0.37 -16.15
N THR A 161 -2.68 -0.87 -16.60
CA THR A 161 -3.72 -1.28 -17.53
C THR A 161 -4.12 -2.69 -17.18
N GLY A 162 -5.41 -2.96 -17.22
CA GLY A 162 -5.87 -4.32 -17.17
C GLY A 162 -7.15 -4.54 -17.94
N ARG A 163 -7.45 -5.82 -18.12
CA ARG A 163 -8.56 -6.30 -18.93
C ARG A 163 -9.32 -7.36 -18.14
N THR A 164 -10.60 -7.14 -17.90
CA THR A 164 -11.49 -8.09 -17.23
C THR A 164 -12.37 -8.75 -18.27
N ILE A 165 -12.52 -10.07 -18.19
CA ILE A 165 -13.29 -10.88 -19.15
C ILE A 165 -14.45 -11.64 -18.51
N GLU A 166 -14.44 -11.79 -17.19
CA GLU A 166 -15.40 -12.62 -16.48
C GLU A 166 -15.67 -12.07 -15.07
N ILE A 167 -16.88 -12.30 -14.57
CA ILE A 167 -17.29 -12.00 -13.20
C ILE A 167 -17.72 -13.30 -12.53
N ARG A 168 -17.27 -13.52 -11.31
CA ARG A 168 -17.67 -14.65 -10.46
C ARG A 168 -18.28 -14.15 -9.15
N ASP A 169 -18.97 -15.02 -8.45
CA ASP A 169 -19.38 -14.73 -7.07
C ASP A 169 -18.18 -14.71 -6.10
N SER A 170 -18.41 -14.37 -4.83
CA SER A 170 -17.38 -14.30 -3.78
C SER A 170 -16.70 -15.64 -3.48
N LYS A 171 -17.31 -16.77 -3.88
CA LYS A 171 -16.72 -18.12 -3.76
C LYS A 171 -15.88 -18.50 -4.99
N GLY A 172 -15.91 -17.68 -6.04
CA GLY A 172 -15.26 -17.98 -7.31
C GLY A 172 -16.06 -18.96 -8.18
N GLU A 173 -17.34 -19.16 -7.87
CA GLU A 173 -18.29 -19.98 -8.61
C GLU A 173 -19.13 -19.12 -9.57
N ASN A 174 -20.05 -19.76 -10.30
CA ASN A 174 -21.04 -19.11 -11.18
C ASN A 174 -20.45 -18.07 -12.16
N PRO A 175 -19.55 -18.49 -13.07
CA PRO A 175 -18.89 -17.56 -13.99
C PRO A 175 -19.89 -16.91 -14.95
N GLN A 176 -19.79 -15.59 -15.06
CA GLN A 176 -20.54 -14.77 -16.00
C GLN A 176 -19.54 -14.12 -16.96
N THR A 177 -19.50 -14.61 -18.20
CA THR A 177 -18.66 -14.02 -19.23
C THR A 177 -19.17 -12.64 -19.60
N ILE A 178 -18.27 -11.67 -19.69
CA ILE A 178 -18.60 -10.32 -20.11
C ILE A 178 -18.52 -10.28 -21.65
N PRO A 179 -19.59 -9.90 -22.37
CA PRO A 179 -19.59 -9.89 -23.84
C PRO A 179 -18.44 -9.07 -24.44
N ASN A 180 -18.17 -7.92 -23.81
CA ASN A 180 -17.06 -7.03 -24.15
C ASN A 180 -16.13 -6.91 -22.96
N ALA A 181 -14.86 -7.25 -23.16
CA ALA A 181 -13.87 -7.15 -22.09
C ALA A 181 -13.78 -5.70 -21.57
N ILE A 182 -13.83 -5.55 -20.25
CA ILE A 182 -13.68 -4.25 -19.60
C ILE A 182 -12.20 -3.92 -19.56
N VAL A 183 -11.79 -2.88 -20.28
CA VAL A 183 -10.43 -2.35 -20.20
C VAL A 183 -10.46 -1.21 -19.21
N PHE A 184 -9.58 -1.25 -18.20
CA PHE A 184 -9.32 -0.10 -17.36
C PHE A 184 -7.88 0.36 -17.58
N LYS A 185 -7.70 1.67 -17.57
CA LYS A 185 -6.40 2.32 -17.55
C LYS A 185 -6.32 3.16 -16.28
N GLY A 186 -5.12 3.33 -15.77
CA GLY A 186 -4.87 4.22 -14.65
C GLY A 186 -3.54 4.92 -14.85
N GLN A 187 -3.52 6.21 -14.56
CA GLN A 187 -2.31 6.98 -14.47
C GLN A 187 -2.33 7.75 -13.16
N ARG A 188 -1.24 7.64 -12.41
CA ARG A 188 -1.02 8.33 -11.15
C ARG A 188 0.38 8.89 -11.16
N ASN A 189 0.53 10.17 -10.90
CA ASN A 189 1.82 10.76 -10.60
C ASN A 189 1.75 11.30 -9.19
N GLY A 190 2.87 11.42 -8.50
CA GLY A 190 2.83 11.98 -7.17
C GLY A 190 4.17 12.38 -6.62
N ALA A 191 4.09 12.96 -5.43
CA ALA A 191 5.24 13.35 -4.63
C ALA A 191 5.13 12.73 -3.24
N VAL A 192 6.27 12.34 -2.68
CA VAL A 192 6.39 11.82 -1.33
C VAL A 192 7.36 12.70 -0.56
N LEU A 193 6.98 13.12 0.64
CA LEU A 193 7.88 13.70 1.61
C LEU A 193 7.97 12.73 2.78
N HIS A 194 9.18 12.25 3.08
CA HIS A 194 9.45 11.41 4.23
C HIS A 194 10.44 12.12 5.14
N LEU A 195 9.97 12.39 6.34
CA LEU A 195 10.72 12.97 7.43
C LEU A 195 10.95 11.91 8.50
N ASP A 196 12.22 11.64 8.81
CA ASP A 196 12.64 10.59 9.71
C ASP A 196 13.56 11.12 10.81
N TRP A 197 13.00 11.24 12.01
CA TRP A 197 13.75 11.55 13.23
C TRP A 197 13.77 10.33 14.15
N THR A 198 14.10 9.18 13.58
CA THR A 198 14.30 7.95 14.35
C THR A 198 15.78 7.64 14.54
N ASP A 199 16.09 6.72 15.45
CA ASP A 199 17.45 6.21 15.67
C ASP A 199 17.91 5.30 14.53
N ASP A 200 17.01 4.68 13.77
CA ASP A 200 17.34 3.88 12.59
C ASP A 200 16.20 3.85 11.58
N LEU A 201 16.51 4.04 10.29
CA LEU A 201 15.51 4.06 9.22
C LEU A 201 14.83 2.69 9.02
N LYS A 202 15.58 1.60 9.11
CA LYS A 202 15.09 0.26 8.79
C LYS A 202 14.52 -0.42 10.03
N ASP A 203 15.10 -0.26 11.23
CA ASP A 203 14.62 -0.78 12.53
C ASP A 203 14.48 0.33 13.61
N PRO A 204 13.50 1.25 13.49
CA PRO A 204 13.28 2.30 14.48
C PRO A 204 12.93 1.75 15.87
N ARG A 205 13.60 2.27 16.91
CA ARG A 205 13.32 2.01 18.32
C ARG A 205 12.92 3.25 19.10
N GLU A 206 13.41 4.40 18.68
CA GLU A 206 13.11 5.68 19.29
C GLU A 206 12.83 6.75 18.24
N GLY A 207 11.99 7.72 18.59
CA GLY A 207 11.74 8.91 17.79
C GLY A 207 10.45 8.80 16.97
N PHE A 208 10.39 9.50 15.84
CA PHE A 208 9.18 9.55 15.03
C PHE A 208 9.47 9.70 13.54
N ARG A 209 8.46 9.34 12.75
CA ARG A 209 8.45 9.42 11.29
C ARG A 209 7.16 10.07 10.82
N LEU A 210 7.27 11.04 9.92
CA LEU A 210 6.14 11.60 9.17
C LEU A 210 6.34 11.30 7.69
N LYS A 211 5.35 10.67 7.07
CA LYS A 211 5.28 10.47 5.62
C LYS A 211 4.06 11.17 5.07
N THR A 212 4.25 11.99 4.05
CA THR A 212 3.17 12.68 3.35
C THR A 212 3.21 12.33 1.88
N THR A 213 2.04 12.03 1.32
CA THR A 213 1.87 11.72 -0.11
C THR A 213 0.89 12.69 -0.74
N SER A 214 1.22 13.13 -1.96
CA SER A 214 0.35 13.91 -2.83
C SER A 214 0.25 13.21 -4.16
N ASP A 215 -0.90 12.63 -4.45
CA ASP A 215 -1.14 11.88 -5.67
C ASP A 215 -2.07 12.66 -6.60
N PHE A 216 -1.71 12.69 -7.87
CA PHE A 216 -2.47 13.29 -8.95
C PHE A 216 -3.02 12.16 -9.83
N VAL A 217 -4.33 11.96 -9.74
CA VAL A 217 -5.05 10.96 -10.55
C VAL A 217 -5.63 11.67 -11.77
N ALA A 218 -5.04 11.39 -12.94
CA ALA A 218 -5.44 12.01 -14.19
C ALA A 218 -6.67 11.31 -14.79
N ALA A 219 -7.51 12.09 -15.50
CA ALA A 219 -8.56 11.52 -16.33
C ALA A 219 -7.92 10.84 -17.55
N VAL A 220 -8.00 9.51 -17.61
CA VAL A 220 -7.40 8.70 -18.68
C VAL A 220 -8.33 8.42 -19.86
N ASP A 221 -9.65 8.54 -19.64
CA ASP A 221 -10.69 8.30 -20.64
C ASP A 221 -11.81 9.34 -20.48
N THR A 222 -12.62 9.54 -21.52
CA THR A 222 -13.79 10.41 -21.44
C THR A 222 -14.77 9.90 -20.38
N GLY A 223 -15.12 10.77 -19.41
CA GLY A 223 -15.97 10.39 -18.29
C GLY A 223 -15.22 9.82 -17.08
N SER A 224 -13.89 9.72 -17.11
CA SER A 224 -13.09 9.46 -15.90
C SER A 224 -12.96 10.73 -15.05
N PRO A 225 -12.96 10.62 -13.71
CA PRO A 225 -12.76 11.76 -12.83
C PRO A 225 -11.29 12.19 -12.81
N GLU A 226 -11.05 13.46 -12.51
CA GLU A 226 -9.74 13.97 -12.13
C GLU A 226 -9.77 14.41 -10.67
N TYR A 227 -8.85 13.90 -9.86
CA TYR A 227 -8.80 14.19 -8.44
C TYR A 227 -7.39 14.06 -7.87
N ASN A 228 -7.17 14.71 -6.73
CA ASN A 228 -5.95 14.55 -5.95
C ASN A 228 -6.22 13.70 -4.72
N ILE A 229 -5.20 13.01 -4.23
CA ILE A 229 -5.22 12.32 -2.93
C ILE A 229 -4.12 12.94 -2.08
N PHE A 230 -4.46 13.32 -0.84
CA PHE A 230 -3.48 13.75 0.15
C PHE A 230 -3.52 12.77 1.32
N SER A 231 -2.36 12.23 1.68
CA SER A 231 -2.27 11.30 2.80
C SER A 231 -1.12 11.64 3.73
N TYR A 232 -1.32 11.35 5.01
CA TYR A 232 -0.40 11.65 6.11
C TYR A 232 -0.32 10.43 7.01
N GLY A 233 0.88 9.87 7.16
CA GLY A 233 1.22 8.80 8.09
C GLY A 233 2.20 9.32 9.14
N LEU A 234 1.83 9.23 10.41
CA LEU A 234 2.69 9.56 11.54
C LEU A 234 2.94 8.30 12.36
N THR A 235 4.20 7.94 12.56
CA THR A 235 4.60 6.83 13.43
C THR A 235 5.52 7.33 14.54
N CYS A 236 5.21 6.99 15.78
CA CYS A 236 6.04 7.28 16.95
C CYS A 236 6.55 5.97 17.55
N TYR A 237 7.81 5.97 17.99
CA TYR A 237 8.48 4.81 18.57
C TYR A 237 8.95 5.16 19.97
N GLN A 238 8.42 4.41 20.94
CA GLN A 238 8.81 4.51 22.33
C GLN A 238 9.71 3.32 22.68
N PRO A 239 10.99 3.55 23.05
CA PRO A 239 11.82 2.47 23.56
C PRO A 239 11.23 1.96 24.89
N ILE A 240 11.18 0.65 25.02
CA ILE A 240 10.72 -0.06 26.21
C ILE A 240 11.62 -1.28 26.44
N LEU A 241 11.80 -1.69 27.70
CA LEU A 241 12.83 -2.67 28.03
C LEU A 241 14.20 -2.18 27.50
N GLU A 242 15.23 -3.03 27.42
CA GLU A 242 16.54 -2.57 26.92
C GLU A 242 16.57 -2.40 25.40
N ASN A 243 16.03 -3.36 24.66
CA ASN A 243 16.14 -3.42 23.20
C ASN A 243 14.78 -3.48 22.47
N SER A 244 13.66 -3.30 23.16
CA SER A 244 12.32 -3.46 22.59
C SER A 244 11.65 -2.12 22.30
N THR A 245 10.59 -2.15 21.50
CA THR A 245 9.94 -0.93 21.02
C THR A 245 8.43 -1.05 21.12
N TRP A 246 7.77 0.04 21.47
CA TRP A 246 6.33 0.18 21.28
C TRP A 246 6.07 1.24 20.22
N ALA A 247 5.50 0.82 19.09
CA ALA A 247 5.16 1.69 17.98
C ALA A 247 3.68 2.11 18.03
N PHE A 248 3.43 3.36 17.66
CA PHE A 248 2.10 3.95 17.51
C PHE A 248 2.01 4.60 16.14
N HIS A 249 0.93 4.34 15.43
CA HIS A 249 0.76 4.79 14.06
C HIS A 249 -0.61 5.43 13.86
N TYR A 250 -0.62 6.56 13.18
CA TYR A 250 -1.83 7.26 12.74
C TYR A 250 -1.73 7.52 11.25
N PHE A 251 -2.81 7.22 10.53
CA PHE A 251 -2.91 7.49 9.10
C PHE A 251 -4.22 8.18 8.73
N ARG A 252 -4.10 9.14 7.81
CA ARG A 252 -5.21 9.89 7.22
C ARG A 252 -5.03 9.95 5.72
N SER A 253 -6.10 9.73 4.95
CA SER A 253 -6.11 9.99 3.51
C SER A 253 -7.43 10.62 3.08
N ASP A 254 -7.35 11.60 2.18
CA ASP A 254 -8.49 12.37 1.71
C ASP A 254 -8.38 12.58 0.18
N ALA A 255 -9.45 12.28 -0.55
CA ALA A 255 -9.57 12.55 -1.97
C ALA A 255 -10.29 13.89 -2.23
N PHE A 256 -9.82 14.62 -3.24
CA PHE A 256 -10.34 15.93 -3.62
C PHE A 256 -10.57 15.99 -5.13
N VAL A 257 -11.84 15.90 -5.53
CA VAL A 257 -12.24 15.92 -6.94
C VAL A 257 -12.12 17.32 -7.52
N LYS A 258 -11.36 17.42 -8.61
CA LYS A 258 -11.26 18.61 -9.45
C LYS A 258 -12.35 18.61 -10.50
N THR A 259 -12.47 17.49 -11.21
CA THR A 259 -13.45 17.28 -12.28
C THR A 259 -14.17 15.98 -12.03
N LYS A 260 -15.49 16.06 -11.91
CA LYS A 260 -16.33 14.86 -11.75
C LYS A 260 -16.30 14.03 -13.02
N GLY A 261 -16.26 12.72 -12.85
CA GLY A 261 -16.44 11.78 -13.95
C GLY A 261 -17.91 11.67 -14.38
N ASN A 262 -18.20 10.65 -15.17
CA ASN A 262 -19.54 10.29 -15.58
C ASN A 262 -20.37 9.86 -14.36
N LEU A 263 -21.56 10.43 -14.17
CA LEU A 263 -22.47 10.09 -13.09
C LEU A 263 -23.75 9.40 -13.59
N ASN A 264 -23.85 9.15 -14.90
CA ASN A 264 -25.02 8.53 -15.51
C ASN A 264 -24.96 7.00 -15.35
N LEU A 265 -25.90 6.44 -14.60
CA LEU A 265 -25.97 5.00 -14.30
C LEU A 265 -26.00 4.13 -15.57
N LYS A 266 -26.87 4.44 -16.53
CA LYS A 266 -27.00 3.66 -17.78
C LYS A 266 -25.69 3.65 -18.55
N SER A 267 -25.05 4.80 -18.69
CA SER A 267 -23.78 4.93 -19.39
C SER A 267 -22.66 4.13 -18.71
N ILE A 268 -22.60 4.13 -17.37
CA ILE A 268 -21.61 3.34 -16.62
C ILE A 268 -21.87 1.83 -16.75
N LEU A 269 -23.13 1.41 -16.73
CA LEU A 269 -23.51 0.01 -16.97
C LEU A 269 -23.10 -0.46 -18.38
N ILE A 270 -23.23 0.40 -19.38
CA ILE A 270 -22.73 0.09 -20.73
C ILE A 270 -21.20 -0.02 -20.72
N SER A 271 -20.50 0.90 -20.03
CA SER A 271 -19.04 0.84 -19.86
C SER A 271 -18.56 -0.37 -19.03
N SER A 272 -19.43 -1.02 -18.26
CA SER A 272 -19.13 -2.27 -17.56
C SER A 272 -19.34 -3.52 -18.42
N GLY A 273 -19.55 -3.34 -19.73
CA GLY A 273 -19.60 -4.41 -20.72
C GLY A 273 -21.01 -4.87 -21.08
N LEU A 274 -22.07 -4.21 -20.58
CA LEU A 274 -23.46 -4.50 -20.97
C LEU A 274 -23.83 -3.83 -22.29
N THR A 275 -24.73 -4.47 -23.05
CA THR A 275 -25.42 -3.81 -24.16
C THR A 275 -26.45 -2.81 -23.64
N GLU A 276 -26.94 -1.92 -24.52
CA GLU A 276 -27.94 -0.93 -24.15
C GLU A 276 -29.23 -1.58 -23.59
N THR A 277 -29.75 -2.61 -24.26
CA THR A 277 -30.93 -3.35 -23.82
C THR A 277 -30.71 -4.05 -22.48
N GLN A 278 -29.51 -4.59 -22.24
CA GLN A 278 -29.16 -5.20 -20.96
C GLN A 278 -29.08 -4.16 -19.84
N ALA A 279 -28.49 -2.99 -20.11
CA ALA A 279 -28.43 -1.90 -19.14
C ALA A 279 -29.85 -1.41 -18.76
N ASP A 280 -30.73 -1.22 -19.74
CA ASP A 280 -32.14 -0.85 -19.48
C ASP A 280 -32.87 -1.93 -18.67
N THR A 281 -32.65 -3.20 -18.98
CA THR A 281 -33.23 -4.33 -18.25
C THR A 281 -32.77 -4.34 -16.79
N CYS A 282 -31.47 -4.16 -16.54
CA CYS A 282 -30.96 -4.11 -15.16
C CYS A 282 -31.48 -2.90 -14.38
N ILE A 283 -31.65 -1.75 -15.02
CA ILE A 283 -32.23 -0.56 -14.37
C ILE A 283 -33.69 -0.81 -13.98
N LEU A 284 -34.49 -1.40 -14.87
CA LEU A 284 -35.92 -1.66 -14.63
C LEU A 284 -36.16 -2.83 -13.67
N TYR A 285 -35.30 -3.86 -13.73
CA TYR A 285 -35.45 -5.10 -12.99
C TYR A 285 -34.13 -5.49 -12.29
N PRO A 286 -33.72 -4.75 -11.24
CA PRO A 286 -32.40 -4.91 -10.59
C PRO A 286 -32.22 -6.27 -9.90
N THR A 287 -33.31 -6.98 -9.62
CA THR A 287 -33.32 -8.29 -8.94
C THR A 287 -33.08 -9.47 -9.88
N ILE A 288 -33.04 -9.26 -11.20
CA ILE A 288 -32.69 -10.30 -12.16
C ILE A 288 -31.22 -10.72 -11.94
N THR A 289 -30.95 -12.03 -12.04
CA THR A 289 -29.63 -12.62 -11.88
C THR A 289 -28.57 -11.90 -12.73
N GLY A 290 -27.48 -11.47 -12.09
CA GLY A 290 -26.37 -10.75 -12.73
C GLY A 290 -26.49 -9.22 -12.74
N CYS A 291 -27.69 -8.65 -12.58
CA CYS A 291 -27.87 -7.19 -12.57
C CYS A 291 -27.42 -6.53 -11.26
N ALA A 292 -27.70 -7.15 -10.11
CA ALA A 292 -27.36 -6.58 -8.80
C ALA A 292 -25.87 -6.23 -8.67
N ALA A 293 -24.97 -7.15 -9.04
CA ALA A 293 -23.53 -6.94 -9.02
C ALA A 293 -23.08 -5.77 -9.91
N GLN A 294 -23.66 -5.66 -11.11
CA GLN A 294 -23.35 -4.60 -12.06
C GLN A 294 -23.85 -3.23 -11.58
N ILE A 295 -25.05 -3.18 -10.98
CA ILE A 295 -25.62 -1.96 -10.40
C ILE A 295 -24.80 -1.50 -9.20
N SER A 296 -24.47 -2.41 -8.29
CA SER A 296 -23.62 -2.14 -7.13
C SER A 296 -22.26 -1.57 -7.55
N LYS A 297 -21.59 -2.21 -8.53
CA LYS A 297 -20.37 -1.69 -9.13
C LYS A 297 -20.57 -0.31 -9.74
N ALA A 298 -21.62 -0.12 -10.54
CA ALA A 298 -21.88 1.15 -11.21
C ALA A 298 -22.14 2.28 -10.20
N GLN A 299 -22.88 2.01 -9.11
CA GLN A 299 -23.08 2.97 -8.02
C GLN A 299 -21.78 3.31 -7.30
N ASN A 300 -20.92 2.32 -7.06
CA ASN A 300 -19.58 2.55 -6.50
C ASN A 300 -18.73 3.42 -7.44
N THR A 301 -18.81 3.18 -8.75
CA THR A 301 -18.18 4.04 -9.76
C THR A 301 -18.75 5.47 -9.75
N ILE A 302 -20.07 5.65 -9.63
CA ILE A 302 -20.68 6.99 -9.51
C ILE A 302 -20.12 7.74 -8.29
N LYS A 303 -20.06 7.07 -7.12
CA LYS A 303 -19.50 7.65 -5.90
C LYS A 303 -18.02 8.02 -6.10
N ALA A 304 -17.20 7.12 -6.64
CA ALA A 304 -15.80 7.39 -6.95
C ALA A 304 -15.64 8.54 -7.97
N ASN A 305 -16.51 8.64 -8.97
CA ASN A 305 -16.50 9.71 -9.97
C ASN A 305 -16.91 11.06 -9.38
N LYS A 306 -17.75 11.05 -8.34
CA LYS A 306 -18.24 12.26 -7.67
C LYS A 306 -17.27 12.76 -6.60
N ASN A 307 -16.70 11.85 -5.82
CA ASN A 307 -15.97 12.15 -4.57
C ASN A 307 -14.50 11.72 -4.59
N GLY A 308 -14.05 10.97 -5.60
CA GLY A 308 -12.70 10.40 -5.63
C GLY A 308 -12.58 9.16 -4.74
N SER A 309 -11.37 8.61 -4.64
CA SER A 309 -11.08 7.52 -3.71
C SER A 309 -9.76 7.80 -2.99
N ALA A 310 -9.81 7.85 -1.66
CA ALA A 310 -8.63 7.91 -0.83
C ALA A 310 -7.92 6.54 -0.81
N HIS A 311 -6.74 6.48 -0.18
CA HIS A 311 -6.08 5.20 0.06
C HIS A 311 -6.98 4.29 0.89
N PRO A 312 -7.14 3.02 0.52
CA PRO A 312 -8.11 2.13 1.15
C PRO A 312 -7.58 1.52 2.45
N LEU A 313 -8.47 0.82 3.15
CA LEU A 313 -8.13 -0.11 4.23
C LEU A 313 -8.21 -1.56 3.77
N GLY A 314 -7.53 -2.43 4.50
CA GLY A 314 -7.29 -3.83 4.20
C GLY A 314 -5.89 -4.08 3.67
N GLY A 315 -5.43 -5.33 3.75
CA GLY A 315 -4.12 -5.78 3.34
C GLY A 315 -3.07 -5.66 4.44
N GLN A 316 -1.80 -5.83 4.07
CA GLN A 316 -0.69 -6.01 5.00
C GLN A 316 -0.32 -4.78 5.86
N ASP A 317 -0.77 -3.58 5.47
CA ASP A 317 -0.34 -2.32 6.09
C ASP A 317 -1.42 -1.67 6.98
N ARG A 318 -2.70 -1.89 6.69
CA ARG A 318 -3.81 -1.19 7.36
C ARG A 318 -5.01 -2.13 7.50
N LEU A 319 -5.17 -2.78 8.65
CA LEU A 319 -6.14 -3.86 8.90
C LEU A 319 -5.71 -5.22 8.32
N ARG A 320 -4.64 -5.79 8.90
CA ARG A 320 -3.94 -7.02 8.47
C ARG A 320 -4.74 -8.32 8.41
N SER A 321 -6.02 -8.31 8.78
CA SER A 321 -6.92 -9.49 8.70
C SER A 321 -8.04 -9.32 7.69
N TYR A 322 -7.96 -8.29 6.86
CA TYR A 322 -8.96 -7.93 5.85
C TYR A 322 -8.25 -7.91 4.50
N PRO A 323 -8.88 -8.38 3.41
CA PRO A 323 -8.24 -8.41 2.10
C PRO A 323 -7.77 -7.02 1.64
N ASN A 324 -6.74 -6.96 0.80
CA ASN A 324 -6.26 -5.68 0.28
C ASN A 324 -7.39 -4.89 -0.42
N GLY A 325 -7.49 -3.60 -0.10
CA GLY A 325 -8.51 -2.72 -0.66
C GLY A 325 -9.95 -3.00 -0.21
N ARG A 326 -10.14 -3.73 0.91
CA ARG A 326 -11.45 -4.14 1.43
C ARG A 326 -12.45 -3.02 1.66
N TYR A 327 -11.99 -1.90 2.21
CA TYR A 327 -12.84 -0.73 2.46
C TYR A 327 -12.30 0.49 1.73
N GLN A 328 -13.15 1.10 0.91
CA GLN A 328 -12.79 2.24 0.07
C GLN A 328 -13.87 3.32 0.14
N ALA A 329 -13.45 4.57 0.24
CA ALA A 329 -14.33 5.75 0.15
C ALA A 329 -13.50 7.01 -0.18
N ALA A 330 -14.11 8.18 -0.12
CA ALA A 330 -13.43 9.46 -0.35
C ALA A 330 -12.46 9.86 0.78
N HIS A 331 -12.66 9.31 1.98
CA HIS A 331 -11.86 9.60 3.16
C HIS A 331 -11.53 8.32 3.93
N THR A 332 -10.33 8.26 4.49
CA THR A 332 -9.81 7.13 5.28
C THR A 332 -9.12 7.62 6.55
N GLN A 333 -9.31 6.89 7.63
CA GLN A 333 -8.63 7.08 8.91
C GLN A 333 -8.22 5.73 9.48
N PHE A 334 -7.02 5.67 10.06
CA PHE A 334 -6.47 4.46 10.64
C PHE A 334 -5.59 4.76 11.85
N TYR A 335 -5.61 3.83 12.80
CA TYR A 335 -4.79 3.80 13.99
C TYR A 335 -4.20 2.40 14.14
N GLY A 336 -2.92 2.33 14.48
CA GLY A 336 -2.24 1.08 14.78
C GLY A 336 -1.33 1.23 15.98
N THR A 337 -1.17 0.16 16.74
CA THR A 337 -0.12 0.06 17.75
C THR A 337 0.48 -1.32 17.74
N GLU A 338 1.80 -1.40 17.93
CA GLU A 338 2.53 -2.66 17.87
C GLU A 338 3.64 -2.69 18.92
N LEU A 339 3.56 -3.67 19.81
CA LEU A 339 4.63 -4.07 20.70
C LEU A 339 5.63 -4.94 19.93
N ARG A 340 6.90 -4.57 19.98
CA ARG A 340 8.02 -5.25 19.32
C ARG A 340 9.03 -5.70 20.37
N TRP A 341 8.92 -6.95 20.81
CA TRP A 341 9.78 -7.53 21.83
C TRP A 341 10.98 -8.23 21.21
N ASN A 342 12.15 -7.61 21.28
CA ASN A 342 13.41 -8.21 20.86
C ASN A 342 13.92 -9.15 21.96
N PHE A 343 13.72 -10.46 21.78
CA PHE A 343 14.05 -11.48 22.78
C PHE A 343 15.40 -12.16 22.53
N ASN A 344 15.94 -12.03 21.32
CA ASN A 344 17.33 -12.38 21.00
C ASN A 344 17.93 -11.26 20.16
N THR A 345 19.15 -10.83 20.48
CA THR A 345 19.91 -9.82 19.74
C THR A 345 21.34 -10.29 19.45
N SER A 346 21.57 -11.61 19.40
CA SER A 346 22.84 -12.17 18.97
C SER A 346 23.09 -11.87 17.49
N LYS A 347 24.35 -11.59 17.15
CA LYS A 347 24.77 -11.22 15.79
C LYS A 347 25.28 -12.43 15.01
N ASP A 348 24.45 -13.46 14.92
CA ASP A 348 24.82 -14.72 14.29
C ASP A 348 24.62 -14.65 12.78
N ILE A 349 25.56 -15.21 12.02
CA ILE A 349 25.39 -15.40 10.57
C ILE A 349 24.48 -16.61 10.36
N VAL A 350 23.44 -16.43 9.58
CA VAL A 350 22.59 -17.53 9.10
C VAL A 350 22.86 -17.67 7.61
N ASP A 351 23.47 -18.79 7.20
CA ASP A 351 23.82 -19.03 5.80
C ASP A 351 23.25 -20.38 5.33
N LEU A 352 22.13 -20.31 4.62
CA LEU A 352 21.39 -21.42 4.05
C LEU A 352 21.24 -21.18 2.54
N ILE A 353 21.11 -22.25 1.75
CA ILE A 353 20.97 -22.17 0.29
C ILE A 353 19.81 -21.25 -0.16
N PHE A 354 18.75 -21.17 0.65
CA PHE A 354 17.55 -20.37 0.36
C PHE A 354 17.45 -19.10 1.22
N PHE A 355 18.40 -18.86 2.12
CA PHE A 355 18.37 -17.72 3.03
C PHE A 355 19.77 -17.42 3.56
N SER A 356 20.28 -16.21 3.34
CA SER A 356 21.55 -15.76 3.94
C SER A 356 21.41 -14.34 4.45
N ASP A 357 21.73 -14.11 5.72
CA ASP A 357 21.79 -12.77 6.33
C ASP A 357 22.57 -12.82 7.67
N ILE A 358 22.92 -11.65 8.19
CA ILE A 358 23.39 -11.48 9.56
C ILE A 358 22.17 -11.21 10.44
N MET A 359 21.85 -12.09 11.38
CA MET A 359 20.77 -11.82 12.31
C MET A 359 21.17 -10.66 13.23
N GLU A 360 20.35 -9.61 13.32
CA GLU A 360 20.50 -8.51 14.28
C GLU A 360 19.55 -8.68 15.48
N ALA A 361 18.36 -9.22 15.24
CA ALA A 361 17.44 -9.59 16.31
C ALA A 361 16.39 -10.64 15.88
N LEU A 362 15.91 -11.41 16.85
CA LEU A 362 14.61 -12.08 16.78
C LEU A 362 13.60 -11.30 17.62
N GLN A 363 12.46 -11.01 17.00
CA GLN A 363 11.43 -10.14 17.56
C GLN A 363 10.09 -10.86 17.61
N ALA A 364 9.42 -10.86 18.76
CA ALA A 364 8.01 -11.21 18.87
C ALA A 364 7.18 -9.93 18.77
N THR A 365 6.05 -9.98 18.06
CA THR A 365 5.17 -8.82 17.90
C THR A 365 3.76 -9.08 18.38
N PHE A 366 3.12 -8.01 18.87
CA PHE A 366 1.71 -8.00 19.25
C PHE A 366 1.11 -6.68 18.80
N PHE A 367 0.02 -6.71 18.07
CA PHE A 367 -0.55 -5.49 17.51
C PHE A 367 -2.07 -5.42 17.63
N TRP A 368 -2.53 -4.18 17.63
CA TRP A 368 -3.92 -3.81 17.47
C TRP A 368 -4.04 -2.72 16.42
N GLU A 369 -5.08 -2.81 15.61
CA GLU A 369 -5.35 -1.89 14.53
C GLU A 369 -6.84 -1.55 14.49
N GLN A 370 -7.14 -0.33 14.05
CA GLN A 370 -8.49 0.15 13.84
C GLN A 370 -8.55 1.13 12.68
N GLY A 371 -9.59 1.03 11.85
CA GLY A 371 -9.78 1.98 10.77
C GLY A 371 -11.24 2.18 10.37
N SER A 372 -11.46 3.30 9.68
CA SER A 372 -12.74 3.74 9.13
C SER A 372 -12.54 4.41 7.77
N VAL A 373 -13.48 4.18 6.85
CA VAL A 373 -13.62 4.95 5.61
C VAL A 373 -15.01 5.55 5.52
N ALA A 374 -15.16 6.72 4.88
CA ALA A 374 -16.46 7.31 4.63
C ALA A 374 -16.45 8.20 3.38
N GLU A 375 -17.63 8.39 2.79
CA GLU A 375 -17.83 9.34 1.69
C GLU A 375 -17.85 10.79 2.20
N GLU A 376 -18.34 11.02 3.42
CA GLU A 376 -18.37 12.34 4.07
C GLU A 376 -17.43 12.36 5.29
N LYS A 377 -16.63 13.43 5.42
CA LYS A 377 -15.63 13.53 6.50
C LYS A 377 -16.23 13.49 7.91
N SER A 378 -17.45 13.99 8.09
CA SER A 378 -18.17 14.00 9.37
C SER A 378 -18.64 12.61 9.80
N GLU A 379 -18.52 11.59 8.94
CA GLU A 379 -18.94 10.22 9.22
C GLU A 379 -17.79 9.28 9.57
N LEU A 380 -16.55 9.75 9.45
CA LEU A 380 -15.37 8.95 9.80
C LEU A 380 -15.36 8.62 11.28
N GLY A 381 -15.05 7.36 11.57
CA GLY A 381 -15.03 6.82 12.92
C GLY A 381 -16.41 6.47 13.48
N LYS A 382 -17.53 6.75 12.79
CA LYS A 382 -18.86 6.27 13.21
C LYS A 382 -18.95 4.75 13.15
N ILE A 383 -18.35 4.15 12.12
CA ILE A 383 -18.22 2.70 11.97
C ILE A 383 -16.74 2.39 11.80
N ASN A 384 -16.23 1.54 12.68
CA ASN A 384 -14.84 1.10 12.67
C ASN A 384 -14.75 -0.42 12.44
N ARG A 385 -13.61 -0.85 11.95
CA ARG A 385 -13.17 -2.25 11.97
C ARG A 385 -11.84 -2.34 12.67
N SER A 386 -11.62 -3.45 13.35
CA SER A 386 -10.39 -3.71 14.06
C SER A 386 -9.80 -5.07 13.67
N SER A 387 -8.49 -5.15 13.79
CA SER A 387 -7.71 -6.38 13.69
C SER A 387 -6.71 -6.44 14.84
N TYR A 388 -6.39 -7.66 15.23
CA TYR A 388 -5.44 -7.99 16.29
C TYR A 388 -4.53 -9.07 15.77
N GLY A 389 -3.29 -9.12 16.24
CA GLY A 389 -2.43 -10.22 15.85
C GLY A 389 -1.11 -10.25 16.57
N THR A 390 -0.33 -11.25 16.19
CA THR A 390 0.98 -11.54 16.72
C THR A 390 1.88 -12.13 15.65
N GLY A 391 3.19 -12.10 15.84
CA GLY A 391 4.10 -12.74 14.93
C GLY A 391 5.52 -12.84 15.45
N VAL A 392 6.36 -13.42 14.62
CA VAL A 392 7.80 -13.52 14.83
C VAL A 392 8.49 -12.87 13.64
N ARG A 393 9.55 -12.11 13.92
CA ARG A 393 10.38 -11.48 12.91
C ARG A 393 11.86 -11.81 13.11
N LEU A 394 12.55 -11.97 11.98
CA LEU A 394 14.01 -11.90 11.93
C LEU A 394 14.38 -10.52 11.38
N ILE A 395 15.15 -9.77 12.16
CA ILE A 395 15.74 -8.49 11.73
C ILE A 395 17.14 -8.80 11.22
N GLY A 396 17.38 -8.50 9.95
CA GLY A 396 18.63 -8.79 9.24
C GLY A 396 19.56 -7.59 9.18
N GLY A 397 20.86 -7.85 9.15
CA GLY A 397 21.93 -6.86 9.03
C GLY A 397 21.98 -6.22 7.65
N SER A 398 21.41 -6.88 6.62
CA SER A 398 21.12 -6.22 5.35
C SER A 398 20.06 -5.11 5.47
N GLY A 399 19.43 -4.99 6.65
CA GLY A 399 18.34 -4.08 6.93
C GLY A 399 16.95 -4.66 6.64
N ASN A 400 16.88 -5.95 6.35
CA ASN A 400 15.62 -6.62 6.06
C ASN A 400 14.89 -7.08 7.29
N VAL A 401 13.58 -7.25 7.12
CA VAL A 401 12.70 -7.69 8.20
C VAL A 401 11.81 -8.76 7.63
N TYR A 402 12.07 -9.99 8.03
CA TYR A 402 11.33 -11.16 7.59
C TYR A 402 10.23 -11.43 8.61
N ARG A 403 8.97 -11.29 8.21
CA ARG A 403 7.81 -11.28 9.11
C ARG A 403 6.95 -12.50 8.87
N PHE A 404 6.74 -13.29 9.90
CA PHE A 404 5.71 -14.31 9.94
C PHE A 404 4.66 -13.91 10.98
N GLU A 405 3.52 -13.43 10.50
CA GLU A 405 2.47 -12.83 11.35
C GLU A 405 1.15 -13.57 11.16
N ALA A 406 0.38 -13.68 12.24
CA ALA A 406 -0.99 -14.13 12.25
C ALA A 406 -1.88 -13.00 12.79
N SER A 407 -2.96 -12.71 12.07
CA SER A 407 -3.92 -11.68 12.42
C SER A 407 -5.33 -12.26 12.48
N THR A 408 -6.25 -11.59 13.18
CA THR A 408 -7.67 -11.91 13.21
C THR A 408 -8.51 -10.64 13.33
N GLY A 409 -9.69 -10.68 12.72
CA GLY A 409 -10.70 -9.63 12.81
C GLY A 409 -12.08 -10.19 12.46
N ASN A 410 -13.02 -9.32 12.08
CA ASN A 410 -14.38 -9.74 11.73
C ASN A 410 -14.44 -10.64 10.49
N GLU A 411 -13.41 -10.64 9.65
CA GLU A 411 -13.35 -11.46 8.44
C GLU A 411 -12.62 -12.80 8.63
N GLY A 412 -12.14 -13.06 9.85
CA GLY A 412 -11.45 -14.30 10.23
C GLY A 412 -9.94 -14.14 10.33
N PRO A 413 -9.22 -15.26 10.46
CA PRO A 413 -7.77 -15.26 10.61
C PRO A 413 -7.04 -15.15 9.26
N GLU A 414 -5.88 -14.52 9.27
CA GLU A 414 -4.97 -14.41 8.12
C GLU A 414 -3.53 -14.68 8.57
N ILE A 415 -2.75 -15.37 7.75
CA ILE A 415 -1.32 -15.59 7.95
C ILE A 415 -0.57 -14.84 6.87
N LEU A 416 0.41 -14.04 7.28
CA LEU A 416 1.17 -13.14 6.43
C LEU A 416 2.65 -13.51 6.48
N LEU A 417 3.26 -13.69 5.31
CA LEU A 417 4.70 -13.71 5.12
C LEU A 417 5.09 -12.44 4.37
N ILE A 418 5.76 -11.51 5.07
CA ILE A 418 6.06 -10.17 4.54
C ILE A 418 7.54 -9.85 4.73
N PHE A 419 8.09 -9.06 3.80
CA PHE A 419 9.42 -8.48 3.87
C PHE A 419 9.27 -6.98 4.11
N GLN A 420 10.04 -6.41 5.03
CA GLN A 420 9.95 -5.02 5.54
C GLN A 420 8.94 -4.80 6.68
N TYR A 421 9.20 -3.81 7.56
CA TYR A 421 8.28 -3.44 8.65
C TYR A 421 6.90 -2.98 8.13
N PRO A 422 5.82 -3.13 8.93
CA PRO A 422 4.57 -2.46 8.62
C PRO A 422 4.75 -0.94 8.73
N TRP A 423 3.97 -0.19 7.96
CA TRP A 423 3.95 1.28 7.97
C TRP A 423 5.27 1.96 7.51
N SER A 424 6.26 1.19 7.03
CA SER A 424 7.43 1.76 6.33
C SER A 424 7.08 2.16 4.89
N GLY A 425 6.14 1.44 4.27
CA GLY A 425 5.85 1.45 2.84
C GLY A 425 4.60 2.22 2.40
N GLU A 426 4.22 3.34 3.02
CA GLU A 426 3.02 4.06 2.56
C GLU A 426 3.20 4.68 1.16
N THR A 427 2.98 3.89 0.11
CA THR A 427 2.58 4.37 -1.21
C THR A 427 1.57 3.38 -1.77
N GLY A 428 0.35 3.87 -2.04
CA GLY A 428 -0.52 3.34 -3.10
C GLY A 428 -1.18 2.01 -2.86
#